data_AF-A0A6N2MS95-F1
#
_entry.id   AF-A0A6N2MS95-F1
#
_cell.length_a   1.000
_cell.length_b   1.000
_cell.length_c   1.000
_cell.angle_alpha   90.00
_cell.angle_beta   90.00
_cell.angle_gamma   90.00
#
_symmetry.space_group_name_H-M   'P 1'
#
loop_
_entity.id
_entity.type
_entity.pdbx_description
1 polymer ?
#
loop_
_entity_poly.entity_id
_entity_poly.type
_entity_poly.pdbx_seq_one_letter_code
_entity_poly.pdbx_strand_id
1 'polypeptide(L)'
;MYNHSYNNNQFSRIETTCSLLLTELKKIWSELGEADTERDKLVYEIEQECVEVYRRKVIAANKRRYELQQSIALAGSEIENIRSVLGEEPVKSEEEKVRVSLREEYEAIVQRGEEMRNKKEERRKLFVEVVEKLQKVSSEIFGSTEGMNVDGTDLSMKKLDGFNKRLLELENDKSNRLKQIVDHVDDLNSLCGVLGVDFKQTIHDIHPSLDDSQGVKDLTDDTIKKLTAEIQRLREVKIQRMQKLRDLATTLVELWSLMDTPMEERRMFHNVTSKIAASEPDISEPNTLSMDFINHVEEEMLRLEKLKSSKVKELVLKKRLELEEICWKTHMVLEAHAAAKYSTEAVASGVEDPMNLLEEIELDIAVVKEEALSRKDILDKVEKWLTACGEESWLEEYNRDENRYSYGRGAHLTLKRAEKARVMANKIPAMVEALSSKTMAWEKERGTPFFYDGGQLLSRLEQYNSLKQEKEQEKIRQRDQKKLQVQLIAEQEALFGSKPSPSQSGRKPSRTSIGAAINGKLSLGGAMIPNARSGKTSPFVNPNKKGNVLDRCGYLRYGQHGGFPSQ
;
A
#
# COMPACT_ATOMS: atom_id res chain seq x y z
N MET A 1 -76.29 67.26 -30.03
CA MET A 1 -77.33 67.71 -30.99
C MET A 1 -77.92 69.09 -30.62
N TYR A 2 -77.11 70.16 -30.59
CA TYR A 2 -77.61 71.50 -30.20
C TYR A 2 -77.10 72.67 -31.07
N ASN A 3 -76.60 72.43 -32.29
CA ASN A 3 -76.03 73.50 -33.14
C ASN A 3 -76.79 73.80 -34.44
N HIS A 4 -77.84 73.04 -34.80
CA HIS A 4 -78.57 73.28 -36.06
C HIS A 4 -79.60 74.42 -35.97
N SER A 5 -80.08 74.78 -34.77
CA SER A 5 -81.11 75.83 -34.62
C SER A 5 -80.55 77.25 -34.70
N TYR A 6 -79.27 77.46 -34.30
CA TYR A 6 -78.66 78.80 -34.30
C TYR A 6 -78.25 79.28 -35.71
N ASN A 7 -77.77 78.39 -36.58
CA ASN A 7 -77.34 78.77 -37.94
C ASN A 7 -78.52 79.20 -38.82
N ASN A 8 -79.64 78.48 -38.79
CA ASN A 8 -80.81 78.82 -39.62
C ASN A 8 -81.41 80.19 -39.26
N ASN A 9 -81.41 80.57 -37.98
CA ASN A 9 -81.82 81.90 -37.55
C ASN A 9 -80.88 83.02 -38.03
N GLN A 10 -79.58 82.73 -38.15
CA GLN A 10 -78.60 83.72 -38.62
C GLN A 10 -78.65 83.91 -40.14
N PHE A 11 -78.84 82.84 -40.91
CA PHE A 11 -79.06 82.92 -42.36
C PHE A 11 -80.37 83.64 -42.71
N SER A 12 -81.46 83.31 -42.00
CA SER A 12 -82.75 84.01 -42.16
C SER A 12 -82.67 85.49 -41.77
N ARG A 13 -81.85 85.83 -40.77
CA ARG A 13 -81.58 87.23 -40.39
C ARG A 13 -80.75 87.98 -41.44
N ILE A 14 -79.80 87.31 -42.11
CA ILE A 14 -79.04 87.90 -43.23
C ILE A 14 -79.98 88.15 -44.42
N GLU A 15 -80.82 87.18 -44.76
CA GLU A 15 -81.79 87.27 -45.86
C GLU A 15 -82.77 88.44 -45.68
N THR A 16 -83.30 88.62 -44.46
CA THR A 16 -84.17 89.76 -44.11
C THR A 16 -83.43 91.09 -44.13
N THR A 17 -82.18 91.16 -43.65
CA THR A 17 -81.38 92.39 -43.66
C THR A 17 -80.98 92.82 -45.08
N CYS A 18 -80.58 91.88 -45.94
CA CYS A 18 -80.31 92.14 -47.35
C CYS A 18 -81.56 92.62 -48.09
N SER A 19 -82.73 92.02 -47.79
CA SER A 19 -84.01 92.43 -48.39
C SER A 19 -84.41 93.86 -48.02
N LEU A 20 -84.19 94.26 -46.77
CA LEU A 20 -84.43 95.64 -46.30
C LEU A 20 -83.49 96.64 -46.98
N LEU A 21 -82.19 96.35 -47.05
CA LEU A 21 -81.20 97.21 -47.71
C LEU A 21 -81.46 97.36 -49.20
N LEU A 22 -81.86 96.29 -49.89
CA LEU A 22 -82.26 96.34 -51.30
C LEU A 22 -83.56 97.14 -51.52
N THR A 23 -84.49 97.11 -50.57
CA THR A 23 -85.73 97.90 -50.64
C THR A 23 -85.46 99.39 -50.46
N GLU A 24 -84.58 99.76 -49.53
CA GLU A 24 -84.09 101.14 -49.36
C GLU A 24 -83.30 101.61 -50.58
N LEU A 25 -82.43 100.76 -51.15
CA LEU A 25 -81.67 101.10 -52.36
C LEU A 25 -82.59 101.33 -53.57
N LYS A 26 -83.64 100.52 -53.74
CA LYS A 26 -84.69 100.72 -54.75
C LYS A 26 -85.43 102.05 -54.57
N LYS A 27 -85.73 102.43 -53.33
CA LYS A 27 -86.36 103.72 -53.00
C LYS A 27 -85.43 104.88 -53.37
N ILE A 28 -84.16 104.83 -52.97
CA ILE A 28 -83.16 105.87 -53.30
C ILE A 28 -82.96 105.99 -54.81
N TRP A 29 -82.86 104.89 -55.55
CA TRP A 29 -82.74 104.93 -57.01
C TRP A 29 -83.97 105.50 -57.71
N SER A 30 -85.17 105.35 -57.14
CA SER A 30 -86.39 105.97 -57.66
C SER A 30 -86.43 107.49 -57.44
N GLU A 31 -85.81 107.98 -56.36
CA GLU A 31 -85.66 109.40 -56.04
C GLU A 31 -84.60 110.10 -56.92
N LEU A 32 -83.53 109.38 -57.29
CA LEU A 32 -82.43 109.89 -58.12
C LEU A 32 -82.69 109.87 -59.64
N GLY A 33 -83.71 109.14 -60.11
CA GLY A 33 -84.05 109.06 -61.53
C GLY A 33 -83.13 108.18 -62.39
N GLU A 34 -82.36 107.27 -61.76
CA GLU A 34 -81.46 106.31 -62.44
C GLU A 34 -82.19 105.48 -63.51
N ALA A 35 -81.51 105.14 -64.61
CA ALA A 35 -82.09 104.29 -65.64
C ALA A 35 -82.21 102.83 -65.15
N ASP A 36 -83.25 102.09 -65.58
CA ASP A 36 -83.43 100.69 -65.18
C ASP A 36 -82.21 99.82 -65.51
N THR A 37 -81.51 100.12 -66.61
CA THR A 37 -80.27 99.45 -67.00
C THR A 37 -79.11 99.68 -66.03
N GLU A 38 -79.03 100.84 -65.38
CA GLU A 38 -77.99 101.16 -64.39
C GLU A 38 -78.32 100.55 -63.02
N ARG A 39 -79.60 100.51 -62.65
CA ARG A 39 -80.09 99.78 -61.46
C ARG A 39 -79.80 98.28 -61.55
N ASP A 40 -80.14 97.65 -62.68
CA ASP A 40 -79.88 96.23 -62.91
C ASP A 40 -78.37 95.92 -62.88
N LYS A 41 -77.54 96.83 -63.39
CA LYS A 41 -76.08 96.71 -63.34
C LYS A 41 -75.54 96.77 -61.91
N LEU A 42 -76.01 97.72 -61.08
CA LEU A 42 -75.57 97.83 -59.68
C LEU A 42 -76.07 96.68 -58.81
N VAL A 43 -77.31 96.20 -59.03
CA VAL A 43 -77.81 94.98 -58.37
C VAL A 43 -76.96 93.77 -58.76
N TYR A 44 -76.63 93.63 -60.04
CA TYR A 44 -75.76 92.57 -60.52
C TYR A 44 -74.35 92.64 -59.90
N GLU A 45 -73.77 93.84 -59.73
CA GLU A 45 -72.47 94.02 -59.04
C GLU A 45 -72.53 93.55 -57.57
N ILE A 46 -73.60 93.88 -56.84
CA ILE A 46 -73.82 93.42 -55.45
C ILE A 46 -73.97 91.89 -55.40
N GLU A 47 -74.73 91.30 -56.33
CA GLU A 47 -74.87 89.84 -56.44
C GLU A 47 -73.52 89.17 -56.73
N GLN A 48 -72.71 89.72 -57.64
CA GLN A 48 -71.37 89.21 -57.95
C GLN A 48 -70.45 89.27 -56.72
N GLU A 49 -70.42 90.39 -55.99
CA GLU A 49 -69.61 90.51 -54.78
C GLU A 49 -70.04 89.52 -53.68
N CYS A 50 -71.35 89.35 -53.48
CA CYS A 50 -71.89 88.38 -52.53
C CYS A 50 -71.48 86.94 -52.91
N VAL A 51 -71.64 86.57 -54.19
CA VAL A 51 -71.25 85.26 -54.70
C VAL A 51 -69.76 85.02 -54.51
N GLU A 52 -68.89 86.00 -54.78
CA GLU A 52 -67.45 85.86 -54.61
C GLU A 52 -67.01 85.75 -53.13
N VAL A 53 -67.71 86.41 -52.20
CA VAL A 53 -67.51 86.20 -50.76
C VAL A 53 -67.90 84.78 -50.35
N TYR A 54 -69.07 84.30 -50.76
CA TYR A 54 -69.50 82.92 -50.48
C TYR A 54 -68.56 81.89 -51.09
N ARG A 55 -68.14 82.10 -52.34
CA ARG A 55 -67.19 81.24 -53.06
C ARG A 55 -65.86 81.15 -52.34
N ARG A 56 -65.28 82.28 -51.91
CA ARG A 56 -64.04 82.30 -51.10
C ARG A 56 -64.19 81.54 -49.78
N LYS A 57 -65.30 81.72 -49.07
CA LYS A 57 -65.56 81.00 -47.80
C LYS A 57 -65.74 79.50 -48.01
N VAL A 58 -66.44 79.09 -49.08
CA VAL A 58 -66.59 77.68 -49.47
C VAL A 58 -65.26 77.06 -49.87
N ILE A 59 -64.43 77.76 -50.66
CA ILE A 59 -63.08 77.32 -51.03
C ILE A 59 -62.21 77.16 -49.78
N ALA A 60 -62.20 78.14 -48.88
CA ALA A 60 -61.42 78.07 -47.64
C ALA A 60 -61.89 76.92 -46.72
N ALA A 61 -63.20 76.69 -46.61
CA ALA A 61 -63.76 75.57 -45.85
C ALA A 61 -63.41 74.21 -46.50
N ASN A 62 -63.48 74.11 -47.83
CA ASN A 62 -63.07 72.92 -48.57
C ASN A 62 -61.58 72.62 -48.43
N LYS A 63 -60.72 73.65 -48.43
CA LYS A 63 -59.29 73.50 -48.17
C LYS A 63 -59.03 72.91 -46.79
N ARG A 64 -59.64 73.48 -45.74
CA ARG A 64 -59.54 72.93 -44.36
C ARG A 64 -60.07 71.50 -44.26
N ARG A 65 -61.18 71.20 -44.95
CA ARG A 65 -61.72 69.85 -45.02
C ARG A 65 -60.71 68.87 -45.62
N TYR A 66 -60.07 69.22 -46.72
CA TYR A 66 -59.04 68.40 -47.36
C TYR A 66 -57.80 68.23 -46.46
N GLU A 67 -57.33 69.30 -45.81
CA GLU A 67 -56.21 69.25 -44.87
C GLU A 67 -56.49 68.30 -43.68
N LEU A 68 -57.71 68.35 -43.12
CA LEU A 68 -58.17 67.41 -42.09
C LEU A 68 -58.22 65.97 -42.60
N GLN A 69 -58.82 65.74 -43.78
CA GLN A 69 -58.90 64.40 -44.38
C GLN A 69 -57.51 63.82 -44.68
N GLN A 70 -56.58 64.65 -45.18
CA GLN A 70 -55.20 64.25 -45.43
C GLN A 70 -54.50 63.88 -44.11
N SER A 71 -54.69 64.69 -43.06
CA SER A 71 -54.09 64.43 -41.75
C SER A 71 -54.64 63.15 -41.11
N ILE A 72 -55.94 62.87 -41.27
CA ILE A 72 -56.57 61.60 -40.87
C ILE A 72 -55.96 60.43 -41.64
N ALA A 73 -55.80 60.54 -42.96
CA ALA A 73 -55.19 59.48 -43.76
C ALA A 73 -53.73 59.19 -43.36
N LEU A 74 -52.94 60.24 -43.09
CA LEU A 74 -51.56 60.10 -42.63
C LEU A 74 -51.49 59.43 -41.25
N ALA A 75 -52.28 59.90 -40.27
CA ALA A 75 -52.34 59.31 -38.93
C ALA A 75 -52.84 57.85 -38.98
N GLY A 76 -53.81 57.55 -39.84
CA GLY A 76 -54.30 56.18 -40.08
C GLY A 76 -53.21 55.27 -40.66
N SER A 77 -52.41 55.77 -41.60
CA SER A 77 -51.29 55.01 -42.16
C SER A 77 -50.16 54.75 -41.14
N GLU A 78 -49.90 55.72 -40.25
CA GLU A 78 -48.94 55.56 -39.14
C GLU A 78 -49.40 54.46 -38.18
N ILE A 79 -50.70 54.48 -37.79
CA ILE A 79 -51.29 53.45 -36.93
C ILE A 79 -51.16 52.06 -37.55
N GLU A 80 -51.43 51.92 -38.85
CA GLU A 80 -51.35 50.63 -39.53
C GLU A 80 -49.90 50.12 -39.64
N ASN A 81 -48.94 51.02 -39.88
CA ASN A 81 -47.52 50.69 -39.81
C ASN A 81 -47.11 50.23 -38.39
N ILE A 82 -47.55 50.94 -37.35
CA ILE A 82 -47.27 50.54 -35.96
C ILE A 82 -47.90 49.17 -35.65
N ARG A 83 -49.13 48.90 -36.09
CA ARG A 83 -49.78 47.59 -35.94
C ARG A 83 -49.00 46.47 -36.64
N SER A 84 -48.53 46.73 -37.86
CA SER A 84 -47.70 45.78 -38.60
C SER A 84 -46.42 45.44 -37.84
N VAL A 85 -45.70 46.45 -37.33
CA VAL A 85 -44.49 46.25 -36.50
C VAL A 85 -44.79 45.48 -35.21
N LEU A 86 -45.98 45.68 -34.60
CA LEU A 86 -46.42 44.96 -33.41
C LEU A 86 -46.99 43.56 -33.71
N GLY A 87 -47.15 43.20 -34.98
CA GLY A 87 -47.80 41.96 -35.41
C GLY A 87 -49.28 41.88 -35.01
N GLU A 88 -49.95 43.01 -34.84
CA GLU A 88 -51.36 43.09 -34.45
C GLU A 88 -52.24 43.11 -35.71
N GLU A 89 -53.22 42.22 -35.75
CA GLU A 89 -54.15 42.11 -36.87
C GLU A 89 -55.07 43.35 -36.91
N PRO A 90 -55.44 43.87 -38.10
CA PRO A 90 -56.31 45.03 -38.16
C PRO A 90 -57.61 44.73 -37.44
N VAL A 91 -57.93 45.53 -36.42
CA VAL A 91 -59.23 45.43 -35.76
C VAL A 91 -60.28 45.76 -36.80
N LYS A 92 -61.02 44.74 -37.26
CA LYS A 92 -62.29 44.90 -38.00
C LYS A 92 -63.27 45.58 -37.05
N SER A 93 -63.13 46.89 -36.93
CA SER A 93 -64.08 47.72 -36.22
C SER A 93 -65.27 47.81 -37.15
N GLU A 94 -66.33 47.09 -36.82
CA GLU A 94 -67.69 47.40 -37.28
C GLU A 94 -67.82 48.91 -37.39
N GLU A 95 -68.12 49.36 -38.60
CA GLU A 95 -68.39 50.75 -38.92
C GLU A 95 -69.68 51.17 -38.22
N GLU A 96 -69.64 51.37 -36.92
CA GLU A 96 -70.64 52.20 -36.27
C GLU A 96 -70.29 53.64 -36.66
N LYS A 97 -70.71 54.00 -37.88
CA LYS A 97 -70.80 55.36 -38.43
C LYS A 97 -71.75 56.17 -37.56
N VAL A 98 -71.39 56.38 -36.29
CA VAL A 98 -71.87 57.53 -35.54
C VAL A 98 -71.44 58.72 -36.38
N ARG A 99 -72.38 59.57 -36.77
CA ARG A 99 -72.11 60.79 -37.55
C ARG A 99 -71.31 61.76 -36.69
N VAL A 100 -70.02 61.50 -36.57
CA VAL A 100 -69.03 62.29 -35.85
C VAL A 100 -68.47 63.32 -36.83
N SER A 101 -68.19 64.52 -36.36
CA SER A 101 -67.58 65.55 -37.21
C SER A 101 -66.15 65.16 -37.61
N LEU A 102 -65.66 65.61 -38.78
CA LEU A 102 -64.27 65.39 -39.22
C LEU A 102 -63.24 65.83 -38.17
N ARG A 103 -63.59 66.80 -37.31
CA ARG A 103 -62.73 67.27 -36.24
C ARG A 103 -62.65 66.28 -35.09
N GLU A 104 -63.79 65.76 -34.65
CA GLU A 104 -63.85 64.72 -33.61
C GLU A 104 -63.23 63.40 -34.11
N GLU A 105 -63.37 63.07 -35.41
CA GLU A 105 -62.68 61.93 -36.03
C GLU A 105 -61.15 62.12 -36.03
N TYR A 106 -60.68 63.34 -36.34
CA TYR A 106 -59.27 63.69 -36.24
C TYR A 106 -58.74 63.62 -34.80
N GLU A 107 -59.49 64.11 -33.81
CA GLU A 107 -59.11 64.02 -32.40
C GLU A 107 -59.03 62.56 -31.93
N ALA A 108 -60.00 61.73 -32.33
CA ALA A 108 -60.01 60.29 -32.01
C ALA A 108 -58.85 59.52 -32.66
N ILE A 109 -58.50 59.82 -33.92
CA ILE A 109 -57.38 59.14 -34.60
C ILE A 109 -56.03 59.57 -34.03
N VAL A 110 -55.88 60.83 -33.62
CA VAL A 110 -54.67 61.33 -32.94
C VAL A 110 -54.48 60.63 -31.60
N GLN A 111 -55.53 60.56 -30.77
CA GLN A 111 -55.48 59.87 -29.48
C GLN A 111 -55.09 58.39 -29.67
N ARG A 112 -55.73 57.70 -30.63
CA ARG A 112 -55.38 56.31 -30.97
C ARG A 112 -53.93 56.17 -31.44
N GLY A 113 -53.43 57.14 -32.21
CA GLY A 113 -52.04 57.18 -32.65
C GLY A 113 -51.06 57.28 -31.48
N GLU A 114 -51.36 58.11 -30.48
CA GLU A 114 -50.57 58.22 -29.24
C GLU A 114 -50.60 56.92 -28.43
N GLU A 115 -51.76 56.30 -28.24
CA GLU A 115 -51.90 55.00 -27.58
C GLU A 115 -51.03 53.93 -28.26
N MET A 116 -51.07 53.86 -29.59
CA MET A 116 -50.25 52.91 -30.36
C MET A 116 -48.75 53.21 -30.28
N ARG A 117 -48.34 54.48 -30.27
CA ARG A 117 -46.93 54.88 -30.05
C ARG A 117 -46.44 54.47 -28.66
N ASN A 118 -47.25 54.71 -27.62
CA ASN A 118 -46.92 54.31 -26.25
C ASN A 118 -46.76 52.78 -26.15
N LYS A 119 -47.70 52.03 -26.73
CA LYS A 119 -47.64 50.55 -26.77
C LYS A 119 -46.39 50.03 -27.49
N LYS A 120 -45.99 50.69 -28.59
CA LYS A 120 -44.76 50.37 -29.32
C LYS A 120 -43.52 50.60 -28.46
N GLU A 121 -43.47 51.71 -27.73
CA GLU A 121 -42.34 52.04 -26.86
C GLU A 121 -42.26 51.11 -25.64
N GLU A 122 -43.38 50.78 -25.01
CA GLU A 122 -43.43 49.77 -23.95
C GLU A 122 -42.92 48.42 -24.42
N ARG A 123 -43.36 47.96 -25.60
CA ARG A 123 -42.89 46.69 -26.15
C ARG A 123 -41.41 46.73 -26.50
N ARG A 124 -40.90 47.84 -27.05
CA ARG A 124 -39.47 48.05 -27.29
C ARG A 124 -38.66 47.91 -26.01
N LYS A 125 -39.10 48.51 -24.90
CA LYS A 125 -38.42 48.40 -23.60
C LYS A 125 -38.31 46.95 -23.14
N LEU A 126 -39.39 46.17 -23.27
CA LEU A 126 -39.37 44.74 -22.93
C LEU A 126 -38.36 43.96 -23.79
N PHE A 127 -38.30 44.23 -25.11
CA PHE A 127 -37.31 43.59 -25.97
C PHE A 127 -35.88 43.92 -25.57
N VAL A 128 -35.59 45.19 -25.26
CA VAL A 128 -34.26 45.62 -24.80
C VAL A 128 -33.89 44.89 -23.50
N GLU A 129 -34.80 44.85 -22.52
CA GLU A 129 -34.56 44.16 -21.25
C GLU A 129 -34.28 42.66 -21.44
N VAL A 130 -35.06 41.97 -22.27
CA VAL A 130 -34.88 40.53 -22.52
C VAL A 130 -33.57 40.26 -23.28
N VAL A 131 -33.22 41.09 -24.26
CA VAL A 131 -31.96 40.95 -25.01
C VAL A 131 -30.75 41.25 -24.12
N GLU A 132 -30.82 42.25 -23.25
CA GLU A 132 -29.76 42.52 -22.27
C GLU A 132 -29.55 41.34 -21.31
N LYS A 133 -30.64 40.74 -20.82
CA LYS A 133 -30.57 39.52 -19.99
C LYS A 133 -29.97 38.34 -20.77
N LEU A 134 -30.39 38.14 -22.02
CA LEU A 134 -29.84 37.10 -22.89
C LEU A 134 -28.34 37.28 -23.12
N GLN A 135 -27.91 38.50 -23.43
CA GLN A 135 -26.49 38.83 -23.63
C GLN A 135 -25.69 38.57 -22.35
N LYS A 136 -26.22 38.96 -21.19
CA LYS A 136 -25.58 38.71 -19.89
C LYS A 136 -25.40 37.21 -19.64
N VAL A 137 -26.48 36.42 -19.72
CA VAL A 137 -26.42 34.97 -19.49
C VAL A 137 -25.52 34.28 -20.52
N SER A 138 -25.59 34.69 -21.78
CA SER A 138 -24.71 34.18 -22.84
C SER A 138 -23.24 34.48 -22.56
N SER A 139 -22.91 35.70 -22.14
CA SER A 139 -21.52 36.06 -21.80
C SER A 139 -20.99 35.29 -20.60
N GLU A 140 -21.84 34.96 -19.62
CA GLU A 140 -21.46 34.15 -18.46
C GLU A 140 -21.24 32.67 -18.82
N ILE A 141 -21.99 32.12 -19.77
CA ILE A 141 -21.86 30.71 -20.22
C ILE A 141 -20.71 30.52 -21.21
N PHE A 142 -20.57 31.42 -22.18
CA PHE A 142 -19.68 31.24 -23.33
C PHE A 142 -18.45 32.16 -23.32
N GLY A 143 -18.35 33.09 -22.37
CA GLY A 143 -17.26 34.09 -22.31
C GLY A 143 -17.30 35.14 -23.43
N SER A 144 -18.32 35.10 -24.30
CA SER A 144 -18.47 35.96 -25.48
C SER A 144 -19.94 36.34 -25.66
N THR A 145 -20.19 37.60 -26.00
CA THR A 145 -21.52 38.09 -26.35
C THR A 145 -21.74 37.91 -27.85
N GLU A 146 -22.57 36.95 -28.26
CA GLU A 146 -23.07 36.94 -29.64
C GLU A 146 -24.02 38.13 -29.87
N GLY A 147 -23.90 38.76 -31.05
CA GLY A 147 -24.60 39.99 -31.41
C GLY A 147 -26.11 39.82 -31.58
N MET A 148 -26.83 39.63 -30.49
CA MET A 148 -28.29 39.77 -30.45
C MET A 148 -28.62 41.25 -30.36
N ASN A 149 -29.11 41.84 -31.45
CA ASN A 149 -29.55 43.24 -31.49
C ASN A 149 -31.06 43.32 -31.67
N VAL A 150 -31.71 44.30 -31.05
CA VAL A 150 -33.16 44.50 -31.18
C VAL A 150 -33.44 45.13 -32.53
N ASP A 151 -33.76 44.31 -33.53
CA ASP A 151 -34.24 44.81 -34.82
C ASP A 151 -35.62 45.45 -34.63
N GLY A 152 -35.70 46.78 -34.81
CA GLY A 152 -36.90 47.59 -34.58
C GLY A 152 -38.00 47.39 -35.63
N THR A 153 -37.79 46.51 -36.61
CA THR A 153 -38.75 46.17 -37.67
C THR A 153 -39.83 45.18 -37.23
N ASP A 154 -39.53 44.32 -36.24
CA ASP A 154 -40.47 43.31 -35.74
C ASP A 154 -40.45 43.26 -34.20
N LEU A 155 -41.50 43.84 -33.61
CA LEU A 155 -41.81 43.85 -32.18
C LEU A 155 -43.05 42.99 -31.88
N SER A 156 -43.25 41.90 -32.63
CA SER A 156 -44.39 41.00 -32.40
C SER A 156 -44.27 40.22 -31.09
N MET A 157 -45.42 39.89 -30.49
CA MET A 157 -45.47 39.06 -29.27
C MET A 157 -44.87 37.66 -29.51
N LYS A 158 -45.03 37.09 -30.71
CA LYS A 158 -44.44 35.79 -31.07
C LYS A 158 -42.90 35.80 -30.97
N LYS A 159 -42.27 36.89 -31.43
CA LYS A 159 -40.81 37.04 -31.36
C LYS A 159 -40.34 37.28 -29.92
N LEU A 160 -41.09 38.08 -29.15
CA LEU A 160 -40.82 38.28 -27.72
C LEU A 160 -40.90 36.96 -26.93
N ASP A 161 -41.94 36.17 -27.16
CA ASP A 161 -42.09 34.83 -26.58
C ASP A 161 -40.95 33.89 -26.99
N GLY A 162 -40.47 33.99 -28.24
CA GLY A 162 -39.28 33.27 -28.70
C GLY A 162 -38.01 33.63 -27.92
N PHE A 163 -37.76 34.92 -27.70
CA PHE A 163 -36.63 35.37 -26.88
C PHE A 163 -36.78 34.95 -25.41
N ASN A 164 -37.98 35.04 -24.83
CA ASN A 164 -38.24 34.58 -23.46
C ASN A 164 -38.01 33.07 -23.30
N LYS A 165 -38.41 32.25 -24.28
CA LYS A 165 -38.12 30.81 -24.27
C LYS A 165 -36.62 30.54 -24.32
N ARG A 166 -35.88 31.23 -25.19
CA ARG A 166 -34.43 31.09 -25.27
C ARG A 166 -33.72 31.57 -24.00
N LEU A 167 -34.24 32.61 -23.35
CA LEU A 167 -33.72 33.09 -22.07
C LEU A 167 -33.90 32.01 -20.99
N LEU A 168 -35.09 31.41 -20.91
CA LEU A 168 -35.36 30.33 -19.96
C LEU A 168 -34.47 29.10 -20.20
N GLU A 169 -34.26 28.72 -21.48
CA GLU A 169 -33.35 27.63 -21.85
C GLU A 169 -31.91 27.90 -21.40
N LEU A 170 -31.40 29.12 -21.62
CA LEU A 170 -30.06 29.52 -21.20
C LEU A 170 -29.92 29.65 -19.68
N GLU A 171 -30.93 30.16 -18.98
CA GLU A 171 -30.94 30.19 -17.51
C GLU A 171 -30.91 28.78 -16.91
N ASN A 172 -31.66 27.85 -17.52
CA ASN A 172 -31.63 26.44 -17.12
C ASN A 172 -30.26 25.80 -17.42
N ASP A 173 -29.67 26.09 -18.58
CA ASP A 173 -28.31 25.62 -18.93
C ASP A 173 -27.27 26.16 -17.95
N LYS A 174 -27.32 27.45 -17.61
CA LYS A 174 -26.48 28.07 -16.57
C LYS A 174 -26.60 27.34 -15.23
N SER A 175 -27.82 27.08 -14.78
CA SER A 175 -28.09 26.37 -13.52
C SER A 175 -27.50 24.95 -13.55
N ASN A 176 -27.68 24.22 -14.66
CA ASN A 176 -27.14 22.88 -14.83
C ASN A 176 -25.61 22.86 -14.84
N ARG A 177 -24.97 23.80 -15.56
CA ARG A 177 -23.50 23.95 -15.59
C ARG A 177 -22.94 24.29 -14.22
N LEU A 178 -23.58 25.21 -13.50
CA LEU A 178 -23.15 25.56 -12.14
C LEU A 178 -23.23 24.36 -11.21
N LYS A 179 -24.33 23.60 -11.26
CA LYS A 179 -24.47 22.36 -10.48
C LYS A 179 -23.39 21.35 -10.85
N GLN A 180 -23.14 21.14 -12.14
CA GLN A 180 -22.10 20.23 -12.62
C GLN A 180 -20.71 20.62 -12.11
N ILE A 181 -20.38 21.91 -12.12
CA ILE A 181 -19.10 22.39 -11.60
C ILE A 181 -19.00 22.17 -10.08
N VAL A 182 -20.06 22.44 -9.33
CA VAL A 182 -20.07 22.18 -7.88
C VAL A 182 -19.87 20.69 -7.60
N ASP A 183 -20.65 19.83 -8.25
CA ASP A 183 -20.54 18.37 -8.10
C ASP A 183 -19.12 17.88 -8.47
N HIS A 184 -18.55 18.40 -9.55
CA HIS A 184 -17.19 18.06 -9.99
C HIS A 184 -16.10 18.57 -9.04
N VAL A 185 -16.26 19.76 -8.46
CA VAL A 185 -15.32 20.31 -7.46
C VAL A 185 -15.39 19.49 -6.16
N ASP A 186 -16.58 19.05 -5.75
CA ASP A 186 -16.76 18.16 -4.59
C ASP A 186 -16.12 16.79 -4.85
N ASP A 187 -16.33 16.22 -6.04
CA ASP A 187 -15.65 15.00 -6.50
C ASP A 187 -14.13 15.17 -6.47
N LEU A 188 -13.61 16.28 -7.00
CA LEU A 188 -12.18 16.58 -7.02
C LEU A 188 -11.61 16.71 -5.59
N ASN A 189 -12.32 17.41 -4.70
CA ASN A 189 -11.93 17.57 -3.30
C ASN A 189 -11.87 16.23 -2.57
N SER A 190 -12.88 15.37 -2.79
CA SER A 190 -12.89 14.02 -2.22
C SER A 190 -11.71 13.17 -2.72
N LEU A 191 -11.41 13.22 -4.03
CA LEU A 191 -10.28 12.50 -4.62
C LEU A 191 -8.93 13.02 -4.11
N CYS A 192 -8.77 14.35 -4.04
CA CYS A 192 -7.57 14.98 -3.49
C CYS A 192 -7.36 14.59 -2.02
N GLY A 193 -8.42 14.60 -1.22
CA GLY A 193 -8.39 14.18 0.18
C GLY A 193 -7.95 12.73 0.37
N VAL A 194 -8.44 11.81 -0.45
CA VAL A 194 -8.05 10.38 -0.39
C VAL A 194 -6.61 10.17 -0.87
N LEU A 195 -6.20 10.84 -1.94
CA LEU A 195 -4.88 10.72 -2.56
C LEU A 195 -3.79 11.55 -1.87
N GLY A 196 -4.15 12.42 -0.92
CA GLY A 196 -3.23 13.38 -0.30
C GLY A 196 -2.62 14.36 -1.30
N VAL A 197 -3.37 14.74 -2.34
CA VAL A 197 -2.97 15.75 -3.33
C VAL A 197 -3.48 17.12 -2.85
N ASP A 198 -2.70 18.18 -3.08
CA ASP A 198 -3.15 19.52 -2.73
C ASP A 198 -4.30 19.96 -3.65
N PHE A 199 -5.50 20.00 -3.08
CA PHE A 199 -6.71 20.44 -3.76
C PHE A 199 -6.58 21.88 -4.27
N LYS A 200 -5.96 22.79 -3.49
CA LYS A 200 -5.87 24.20 -3.86
C LYS A 200 -5.00 24.40 -5.09
N GLN A 201 -3.84 23.73 -5.12
CA GLN A 201 -2.97 23.75 -6.29
C GLN A 201 -3.66 23.15 -7.52
N THR A 202 -4.35 22.01 -7.34
CA THR A 202 -5.06 21.33 -8.45
C THR A 202 -6.17 22.20 -9.04
N ILE A 203 -6.94 22.90 -8.20
CA ILE A 203 -7.96 23.86 -8.65
C ILE A 203 -7.33 25.04 -9.39
N HIS A 204 -6.24 25.59 -8.86
CA HIS A 204 -5.53 26.71 -9.49
C HIS A 204 -4.97 26.36 -10.88
N ASP A 205 -4.48 25.13 -11.05
CA ASP A 205 -3.95 24.63 -12.32
C ASP A 205 -5.05 24.46 -13.39
N ILE A 206 -6.29 24.16 -12.97
CA ILE A 206 -7.46 24.09 -13.87
C ILE A 206 -7.94 25.50 -14.22
N HIS A 207 -8.39 26.25 -13.21
CA HIS A 207 -8.80 27.65 -13.34
C HIS A 207 -8.89 28.34 -11.96
N PRO A 208 -8.19 29.46 -11.73
CA PRO A 208 -8.19 30.16 -10.45
C PRO A 208 -9.57 30.60 -9.94
N SER A 209 -10.53 30.83 -10.84
CA SER A 209 -11.88 31.26 -10.44
C SER A 209 -12.74 30.16 -9.82
N LEU A 210 -12.28 28.91 -9.82
CA LEU A 210 -12.99 27.80 -9.20
C LEU A 210 -12.74 27.74 -7.68
N ASP A 211 -11.71 28.44 -7.20
CA ASP A 211 -11.50 28.68 -5.78
C ASP A 211 -12.57 29.67 -5.26
N ASP A 212 -13.18 29.37 -4.11
CA ASP A 212 -14.29 30.15 -3.55
C ASP A 212 -13.88 31.60 -3.18
N SER A 213 -12.60 31.95 -3.31
CA SER A 213 -12.06 33.30 -3.16
C SER A 213 -12.43 34.26 -4.30
N GLN A 214 -12.82 33.74 -5.48
CA GLN A 214 -13.13 34.50 -6.68
C GLN A 214 -14.60 34.27 -7.06
N GLY A 215 -15.51 35.10 -6.54
CA GLY A 215 -16.95 34.82 -6.50
C GLY A 215 -17.67 34.46 -7.82
N VAL A 216 -17.11 34.75 -9.01
CA VAL A 216 -17.67 34.33 -10.30
C VAL A 216 -16.94 33.09 -10.82
N LYS A 217 -17.61 31.94 -10.77
CA LYS A 217 -17.10 30.68 -11.34
C LYS A 217 -17.20 30.73 -12.86
N ASP A 218 -16.12 30.34 -13.55
CA ASP A 218 -16.13 30.22 -15.00
C ASP A 218 -17.00 29.03 -15.42
N LEU A 219 -18.03 29.27 -16.23
CA LEU A 219 -19.01 28.27 -16.67
C LEU A 219 -18.72 27.72 -18.08
N THR A 220 -17.57 28.09 -18.64
CA THR A 220 -17.18 27.75 -20.01
C THR A 220 -16.99 26.24 -20.18
N ASP A 221 -17.34 25.72 -21.35
CA ASP A 221 -17.17 24.29 -21.71
C ASP A 221 -15.73 23.80 -21.52
N ASP A 222 -14.74 24.65 -21.75
CA ASP A 222 -13.32 24.33 -21.58
C ASP A 222 -13.00 23.99 -20.12
N THR A 223 -13.52 24.77 -19.17
CA THR A 223 -13.32 24.56 -17.73
C THR A 223 -14.00 23.29 -17.25
N ILE A 224 -15.23 23.01 -17.71
CA ILE A 224 -15.92 21.75 -17.40
C ILE A 224 -15.15 20.55 -17.97
N LYS A 225 -14.61 20.66 -19.20
CA LYS A 225 -13.80 19.59 -19.82
C LYS A 225 -12.49 19.35 -19.07
N LYS A 226 -11.76 20.41 -18.71
CA LYS A 226 -10.52 20.31 -17.92
C LYS A 226 -10.78 19.68 -16.56
N LEU A 227 -11.83 20.10 -15.87
CA LEU A 227 -12.22 19.54 -14.59
C LEU A 227 -12.59 18.05 -14.70
N THR A 228 -13.36 17.68 -15.72
CA THR A 228 -13.69 16.27 -16.00
C THR A 228 -12.44 15.43 -16.31
N ALA A 229 -11.52 15.96 -17.10
CA ALA A 229 -10.27 15.28 -17.45
C ALA A 229 -9.37 15.07 -16.22
N GLU A 230 -9.28 16.08 -15.33
CA GLU A 230 -8.47 15.99 -14.12
C GLU A 230 -9.08 15.02 -13.09
N ILE A 231 -10.42 15.03 -12.91
CA ILE A 231 -11.12 14.02 -12.10
C ILE A 231 -10.83 12.62 -12.62
N GLN A 232 -10.89 12.40 -13.94
CA GLN A 232 -10.59 11.10 -14.54
C GLN A 232 -9.13 10.68 -14.30
N ARG A 233 -8.19 11.63 -14.42
CA ARG A 233 -6.77 11.40 -14.13
C ARG A 233 -6.55 10.99 -12.68
N LEU A 234 -7.19 11.67 -11.73
CA LEU A 234 -7.09 11.35 -10.30
C LEU A 234 -7.75 10.00 -9.97
N ARG A 235 -8.88 9.66 -10.61
CA ARG A 235 -9.50 8.33 -10.46
C ARG A 235 -8.56 7.21 -10.93
N GLU A 236 -7.87 7.40 -12.04
CA GLU A 236 -6.86 6.45 -12.53
C GLU A 236 -5.71 6.29 -11.53
N VAL A 237 -5.17 7.40 -11.00
CA VAL A 237 -4.14 7.36 -9.95
C VAL A 237 -4.64 6.64 -8.70
N LYS A 238 -5.90 6.87 -8.30
CA LYS A 238 -6.54 6.19 -7.17
C LYS A 238 -6.60 4.68 -7.38
N ILE A 239 -6.98 4.23 -8.57
CA ILE A 239 -7.00 2.79 -8.92
C ILE A 239 -5.59 2.20 -8.85
N GLN A 240 -4.60 2.87 -9.46
CA GLN A 240 -3.21 2.39 -9.47
C GLN A 240 -2.63 2.28 -8.05
N ARG A 241 -2.81 3.32 -7.23
CA ARG A 241 -2.34 3.34 -5.84
C ARG A 241 -3.07 2.31 -4.97
N MET A 242 -4.37 2.12 -5.18
CA MET A 242 -5.15 1.08 -4.51
C MET A 242 -4.62 -0.30 -4.85
N GLN A 243 -4.33 -0.59 -6.12
CA GLN A 243 -3.77 -1.88 -6.52
C GLN A 243 -2.40 -2.12 -5.87
N LYS A 244 -1.51 -1.11 -5.92
CA LYS A 244 -0.21 -1.18 -5.25
C LYS A 244 -0.35 -1.46 -3.75
N LEU A 245 -1.28 -0.76 -3.07
CA LEU A 245 -1.52 -0.98 -1.64
C LEU A 245 -2.06 -2.39 -1.35
N ARG A 246 -2.91 -2.95 -2.22
CA ARG A 246 -3.40 -4.33 -2.09
C ARG A 246 -2.26 -5.35 -2.21
N ASP A 247 -1.39 -5.19 -3.20
CA ASP A 247 -0.24 -6.09 -3.41
C ASP A 247 0.76 -6.02 -2.24
N LEU A 248 0.96 -4.82 -1.67
CA LEU A 248 1.74 -4.64 -0.44
C LEU A 248 1.05 -5.28 0.77
N ALA A 249 -0.28 -5.15 0.88
CA ALA A 249 -1.02 -5.71 1.99
C ALA A 249 -1.03 -7.25 1.99
N THR A 250 -1.13 -7.88 0.82
CA THR A 250 -1.08 -9.35 0.69
C THR A 250 0.29 -9.89 1.08
N THR A 251 1.36 -9.30 0.53
CA THR A 251 2.75 -9.67 0.87
C THR A 251 3.05 -9.43 2.35
N LEU A 252 2.53 -8.35 2.94
CA LEU A 252 2.67 -8.05 4.37
C LEU A 252 1.98 -9.11 5.25
N VAL A 253 0.78 -9.56 4.88
CA VAL A 253 0.06 -10.64 5.59
C VAL A 253 0.81 -11.97 5.49
N GLU A 254 1.38 -12.28 4.33
CA GLU A 254 2.22 -13.47 4.12
C GLU A 254 3.48 -13.41 5.00
N LEU A 255 4.18 -12.27 5.01
CA LEU A 255 5.37 -12.06 5.85
C LEU A 255 5.04 -12.14 7.35
N TRP A 256 3.94 -11.54 7.82
CA TRP A 256 3.53 -11.67 9.22
C TRP A 256 3.18 -13.10 9.61
N SER A 257 2.55 -13.84 8.69
CA SER A 257 2.22 -15.26 8.91
C SER A 257 3.47 -16.13 8.94
N LEU A 258 4.47 -15.82 8.10
CA LEU A 258 5.75 -16.52 8.08
C LEU A 258 6.62 -16.20 9.31
N MET A 259 6.58 -14.96 9.80
CA MET A 259 7.42 -14.47 10.89
C MET A 259 6.77 -14.59 12.28
N ASP A 260 5.55 -15.14 12.36
CA ASP A 260 4.74 -15.19 13.58
C ASP A 260 4.67 -13.83 14.32
N THR A 261 4.53 -12.73 13.55
CA THR A 261 4.54 -11.36 14.09
C THR A 261 3.39 -11.17 15.10
N PRO A 262 3.63 -10.54 16.27
CA PRO A 262 2.60 -10.37 17.30
C PRO A 262 1.40 -9.55 16.81
N MET A 263 0.23 -9.82 17.40
CA MET A 263 -1.05 -9.18 17.02
C MET A 263 -1.03 -7.65 17.19
N GLU A 264 -0.27 -7.15 18.18
CA GLU A 264 -0.11 -5.73 18.47
C GLU A 264 0.51 -4.97 17.29
N GLU A 265 1.54 -5.54 16.67
CA GLU A 265 2.20 -4.96 15.49
C GLU A 265 1.28 -5.04 14.26
N ARG A 266 0.57 -6.17 14.07
CA ARG A 266 -0.41 -6.32 12.97
C ARG A 266 -1.55 -5.31 13.08
N ARG A 267 -2.02 -5.00 14.31
CA ARG A 267 -3.14 -4.10 14.54
C ARG A 267 -2.86 -2.68 14.05
N MET A 268 -1.59 -2.24 14.07
CA MET A 268 -1.21 -0.90 13.59
C MET A 268 -1.47 -0.71 12.09
N PHE A 269 -1.54 -1.82 11.33
CA PHE A 269 -1.78 -1.84 9.89
C PHE A 269 -3.15 -2.44 9.53
N HIS A 270 -4.07 -2.56 10.49
CA HIS A 270 -5.40 -3.12 10.25
C HIS A 270 -6.18 -2.35 9.17
N ASN A 271 -5.98 -1.03 9.11
CA ASN A 271 -6.54 -0.16 8.08
C ASN A 271 -6.04 -0.47 6.66
N VAL A 272 -4.85 -1.06 6.51
CA VAL A 272 -4.31 -1.55 5.23
C VAL A 272 -4.95 -2.90 4.90
N THR A 273 -4.98 -3.81 5.88
CA THR A 273 -5.49 -5.17 5.69
C THR A 273 -6.99 -5.21 5.44
N SER A 274 -7.78 -4.34 6.07
CA SER A 274 -9.23 -4.26 5.85
C SER A 274 -9.60 -3.79 4.44
N LYS A 275 -8.69 -3.05 3.77
CA LYS A 275 -8.88 -2.47 2.45
C LYS A 275 -8.50 -3.40 1.29
N ILE A 276 -8.02 -4.61 1.58
CA ILE A 276 -7.68 -5.61 0.55
C ILE A 276 -8.89 -5.95 -0.32
N ALA A 277 -10.08 -6.08 0.29
CA ALA A 277 -11.32 -6.44 -0.41
C ALA A 277 -12.23 -5.24 -0.74
N ALA A 278 -11.84 -4.02 -0.34
CA ALA A 278 -12.64 -2.80 -0.55
C ALA A 278 -12.65 -2.41 -2.04
N SER A 279 -13.79 -1.93 -2.56
CA SER A 279 -13.88 -1.42 -3.93
C SER A 279 -13.40 0.04 -4.01
N GLU A 280 -13.14 0.55 -5.23
CA GLU A 280 -12.71 1.94 -5.45
C GLU A 280 -13.61 3.00 -4.75
N PRO A 281 -14.95 2.93 -4.80
CA PRO A 281 -15.80 3.92 -4.12
C PRO A 281 -15.80 3.79 -2.60
N ASP A 282 -15.44 2.62 -2.05
CA ASP A 282 -15.47 2.36 -0.61
C ASP A 282 -14.29 3.04 0.11
N ILE A 283 -13.23 3.43 -0.62
CA ILE A 283 -12.07 4.13 -0.09
C ILE A 283 -12.32 5.64 -0.14
N SER A 284 -12.97 6.14 0.91
CA SER A 284 -13.25 7.58 1.12
C SER A 284 -12.41 8.20 2.26
N GLU A 285 -11.70 7.37 3.02
CA GLU A 285 -10.90 7.84 4.15
C GLU A 285 -9.72 8.72 3.70
N PRO A 286 -9.53 9.91 4.29
CA PRO A 286 -8.51 10.86 3.88
C PRO A 286 -7.10 10.29 4.07
N ASN A 287 -6.20 10.63 3.15
CA ASN A 287 -4.80 10.22 3.10
C ASN A 287 -4.53 8.71 3.04
N THR A 288 -5.57 7.88 2.86
CA THR A 288 -5.43 6.41 2.75
C THR A 288 -4.57 6.00 1.56
N LEU A 289 -4.68 6.71 0.44
CA LEU A 289 -3.92 6.44 -0.78
C LEU A 289 -2.91 7.57 -1.03
N SER A 290 -2.49 8.25 0.04
CA SER A 290 -1.39 9.20 -0.02
C SER A 290 -0.09 8.49 -0.33
N MET A 291 0.84 9.22 -0.98
CA MET A 291 2.16 8.67 -1.27
C MET A 291 2.92 8.33 0.02
N ASP A 292 2.80 9.19 1.04
CA ASP A 292 3.45 9.00 2.34
C ASP A 292 2.96 7.73 3.04
N PHE A 293 1.65 7.46 3.00
CA PHE A 293 1.09 6.24 3.59
C PHE A 293 1.55 4.99 2.84
N ILE A 294 1.56 5.00 1.52
CA ILE A 294 2.07 3.88 0.72
C ILE A 294 3.54 3.63 1.03
N ASN A 295 4.37 4.68 1.06
CA ASN A 295 5.78 4.57 1.41
C ASN A 295 5.97 3.99 2.82
N HIS A 296 5.14 4.38 3.79
CA HIS A 296 5.20 3.82 5.14
C HIS A 296 4.93 2.30 5.16
N VAL A 297 3.97 1.82 4.37
CA VAL A 297 3.68 0.39 4.23
C VAL A 297 4.82 -0.35 3.52
N GLU A 298 5.42 0.27 2.49
CA GLU A 298 6.59 -0.27 1.79
C GLU A 298 7.80 -0.39 2.71
N GLU A 299 8.06 0.62 3.54
CA GLU A 299 9.13 0.61 4.52
C GLU A 299 8.96 -0.51 5.55
N GLU A 300 7.73 -0.75 6.02
CA GLU A 300 7.44 -1.87 6.94
C GLU A 300 7.65 -3.23 6.26
N MET A 301 7.22 -3.38 5.01
CA MET A 301 7.48 -4.58 4.22
C MET A 301 9.00 -4.83 4.09
N LEU A 302 9.78 -3.80 3.73
CA LEU A 302 11.24 -3.90 3.63
C LEU A 302 11.89 -4.23 4.99
N ARG A 303 11.38 -3.67 6.08
CA ARG A 303 11.83 -4.00 7.44
C ARG A 303 11.61 -5.47 7.75
N LEU A 304 10.44 -6.02 7.43
CA LEU A 304 10.09 -7.42 7.66
C LEU A 304 10.89 -8.37 6.75
N GLU A 305 11.13 -8.01 5.50
CA GLU A 305 11.96 -8.79 4.60
C GLU A 305 13.42 -8.85 5.07
N LYS A 306 13.96 -7.71 5.55
CA LYS A 306 15.27 -7.66 6.18
C LYS A 306 15.32 -8.51 7.46
N LEU A 307 14.27 -8.46 8.27
CA LEU A 307 14.16 -9.29 9.48
C LEU A 307 14.11 -10.78 9.14
N LYS A 308 13.33 -11.18 8.13
CA LYS A 308 13.29 -12.54 7.59
C LYS A 308 14.68 -13.00 7.16
N SER A 309 15.37 -12.23 6.32
CA SER A 309 16.73 -12.55 5.88
C SER A 309 17.69 -12.72 7.08
N SER A 310 17.62 -11.81 8.05
CA SER A 310 18.44 -11.89 9.27
C SER A 310 18.13 -13.16 10.09
N LYS A 311 16.86 -13.55 10.18
CA LYS A 311 16.45 -14.75 10.92
C LYS A 311 16.85 -16.04 10.21
N VAL A 312 16.77 -16.09 8.88
CA VAL A 312 17.27 -17.21 8.09
C VAL A 312 18.79 -17.36 8.28
N LYS A 313 19.55 -16.26 8.23
CA LYS A 313 20.99 -16.28 8.54
C LYS A 313 21.29 -16.80 9.95
N GLU A 314 20.51 -16.37 10.96
CA GLU A 314 20.63 -16.88 12.33
C GLU A 314 20.36 -18.40 12.39
N LEU A 315 19.36 -18.88 11.65
CA LEU A 315 19.01 -20.30 11.60
C LEU A 315 20.09 -21.13 10.91
N VAL A 316 20.68 -20.65 9.81
CA VAL A 316 21.82 -21.29 9.14
C VAL A 316 22.99 -21.45 10.12
N LEU A 317 23.32 -20.40 10.89
CA LEU A 317 24.39 -20.48 11.89
C LEU A 317 24.07 -21.48 13.02
N LYS A 318 22.81 -21.56 13.46
CA LYS A 318 22.40 -22.59 14.45
C LYS A 318 22.50 -24.00 13.87
N LYS A 319 22.08 -24.20 12.61
CA LYS A 319 22.20 -25.46 11.89
C LYS A 319 23.66 -25.86 11.69
N ARG A 320 24.55 -24.90 11.43
CA ARG A 320 25.98 -25.15 11.39
C ARG A 320 26.51 -25.68 12.72
N LEU A 321 26.11 -25.07 13.85
CA LEU A 321 26.51 -25.57 15.16
C LEU A 321 25.95 -26.98 15.43
N GLU A 322 24.72 -27.28 14.98
CA GLU A 322 24.16 -28.64 15.03
C GLU A 322 25.00 -29.62 14.22
N LEU A 323 25.41 -29.25 13.00
CA LEU A 323 26.28 -30.06 12.14
C LEU A 323 27.63 -30.34 12.81
N GLU A 324 28.30 -29.29 13.30
CA GLU A 324 29.58 -29.37 14.02
C GLU A 324 29.46 -30.25 15.28
N GLU A 325 28.37 -30.11 16.04
CA GLU A 325 28.10 -30.92 17.24
C GLU A 325 27.94 -32.40 16.91
N ILE A 326 27.22 -32.74 15.83
CA ILE A 326 27.06 -34.13 15.39
C ILE A 326 28.41 -34.69 14.98
N CYS A 327 29.16 -33.99 14.13
CA CYS A 327 30.50 -34.41 13.71
C CYS A 327 31.44 -34.62 14.91
N TRP A 328 31.42 -33.72 15.89
CA TRP A 328 32.21 -33.85 17.11
C TRP A 328 31.82 -35.09 17.92
N LYS A 329 30.52 -35.35 18.12
CA LYS A 329 30.02 -36.54 18.84
C LYS A 329 30.36 -37.85 18.14
N THR A 330 30.44 -37.85 16.81
CA THR A 330 30.71 -39.05 16.02
C THR A 330 32.15 -39.16 15.54
N HIS A 331 33.04 -38.31 16.07
CA HIS A 331 34.47 -38.28 15.75
C HIS A 331 34.76 -38.16 14.24
N MET A 332 33.88 -37.47 13.51
CA MET A 332 34.05 -37.17 12.09
C MET A 332 34.82 -35.87 11.93
N VAL A 333 35.64 -35.79 10.87
CA VAL A 333 36.25 -34.53 10.45
C VAL A 333 35.24 -33.81 9.57
N LEU A 334 34.83 -32.61 9.98
CA LEU A 334 34.07 -31.72 9.11
C LEU A 334 34.98 -31.30 7.94
N GLU A 335 34.53 -31.46 6.71
CA GLU A 335 35.32 -31.07 5.54
C GLU A 335 35.60 -29.56 5.57
N ALA A 336 36.85 -29.18 5.27
CA ALA A 336 37.28 -27.78 5.30
C ALA A 336 36.44 -26.88 4.36
N HIS A 337 35.91 -27.46 3.28
CA HIS A 337 35.04 -26.77 2.33
C HIS A 337 33.67 -26.43 2.96
N ALA A 338 33.04 -27.37 3.67
CA ALA A 338 31.77 -27.16 4.35
C ALA A 338 31.91 -26.17 5.52
N ALA A 339 33.04 -26.23 6.25
CA ALA A 339 33.36 -25.28 7.31
C ALA A 339 33.52 -23.84 6.80
N ALA A 340 34.14 -23.68 5.63
CA ALA A 340 34.32 -22.38 4.98
C ALA A 340 33.01 -21.84 4.38
N LYS A 341 32.21 -22.73 3.77
CA LYS A 341 30.92 -22.38 3.14
C LYS A 341 29.91 -21.84 4.14
N TYR A 342 29.76 -22.48 5.29
CA TYR A 342 28.84 -22.03 6.36
C TYR A 342 29.49 -21.05 7.34
N SER A 343 30.66 -20.49 7.00
CA SER A 343 31.35 -19.53 7.86
C SER A 343 30.50 -18.29 8.15
N THR A 344 30.73 -17.68 9.32
CA THR A 344 29.96 -16.49 9.73
C THR A 344 30.15 -15.35 8.74
N GLU A 345 31.36 -15.23 8.19
CA GLU A 345 31.75 -14.27 7.16
C GLU A 345 31.06 -14.55 5.83
N ALA A 346 31.00 -15.81 5.38
CA ALA A 346 30.30 -16.18 4.14
C ALA A 346 28.79 -15.91 4.25
N VAL A 347 28.15 -16.32 5.34
CA VAL A 347 26.71 -16.08 5.60
C VAL A 347 26.40 -14.58 5.75
N ALA A 348 27.32 -13.80 6.35
CA ALA A 348 27.16 -12.35 6.47
C ALA A 348 27.31 -11.62 5.13
N SER A 349 28.23 -12.08 4.27
CA SER A 349 28.58 -11.44 2.99
C SER A 349 27.40 -11.30 2.01
N GLY A 350 26.38 -12.16 2.14
CA GLY A 350 25.17 -12.09 1.32
C GLY A 350 25.39 -12.43 -0.16
N VAL A 351 26.53 -13.05 -0.49
CA VAL A 351 26.85 -13.51 -1.85
C VAL A 351 25.93 -14.66 -2.28
N GLU A 352 25.52 -15.51 -1.35
CA GLU A 352 24.58 -16.59 -1.56
C GLU A 352 23.26 -16.30 -0.83
N ASP A 353 22.16 -16.73 -1.44
CA ASP A 353 20.82 -16.59 -0.87
C ASP A 353 20.73 -17.38 0.45
N PRO A 354 20.39 -16.73 1.59
CA PRO A 354 20.27 -17.40 2.88
C PRO A 354 19.29 -18.58 2.88
N MET A 355 18.25 -18.56 2.04
CA MET A 355 17.26 -19.64 2.00
C MET A 355 17.84 -20.91 1.37
N ASN A 356 18.55 -20.79 0.25
CA ASN A 356 19.26 -21.91 -0.37
C ASN A 356 20.34 -22.48 0.56
N LEU A 357 21.10 -21.61 1.24
CA LEU A 357 22.08 -22.04 2.24
C LEU A 357 21.46 -22.84 3.39
N LEU A 358 20.24 -22.50 3.80
CA LEU A 358 19.52 -23.23 4.83
C LEU A 358 19.08 -24.62 4.35
N GLU A 359 18.61 -24.75 3.12
CA GLU A 359 18.24 -26.05 2.55
C GLU A 359 19.47 -26.96 2.39
N GLU A 360 20.58 -26.41 1.91
CA GLU A 360 21.83 -27.17 1.73
C GLU A 360 22.40 -27.66 3.06
N ILE A 361 22.42 -26.82 4.10
CA ILE A 361 22.94 -27.26 5.41
C ILE A 361 22.03 -28.30 6.06
N GLU A 362 20.72 -28.27 5.81
CA GLU A 362 19.80 -29.30 6.27
C GLU A 362 20.03 -30.65 5.58
N LEU A 363 20.35 -30.63 4.28
CA LEU A 363 20.77 -31.81 3.53
C LEU A 363 22.09 -32.37 4.08
N ASP A 364 23.09 -31.54 4.30
CA ASP A 364 24.37 -31.96 4.87
C ASP A 364 24.20 -32.56 6.27
N ILE A 365 23.36 -31.96 7.11
CA ILE A 365 23.00 -32.50 8.43
C ILE A 365 22.34 -33.88 8.28
N ALA A 366 21.44 -34.06 7.31
CA ALA A 366 20.78 -35.35 7.08
C ALA A 366 21.79 -36.44 6.70
N VAL A 367 22.72 -36.14 5.79
CA VAL A 367 23.81 -37.04 5.37
C VAL A 367 24.70 -37.38 6.56
N VAL A 368 25.13 -36.39 7.33
CA VAL A 368 25.99 -36.61 8.51
C VAL A 368 25.25 -37.39 9.61
N LYS A 369 23.94 -37.20 9.79
CA LYS A 369 23.13 -38.00 10.71
C LYS A 369 23.04 -39.46 10.29
N GLU A 370 22.86 -39.73 9.00
CA GLU A 370 22.87 -41.10 8.48
C GLU A 370 24.24 -41.76 8.71
N GLU A 371 25.31 -41.05 8.40
CA GLU A 371 26.67 -41.51 8.61
C GLU A 371 26.94 -41.77 10.10
N ALA A 372 26.52 -40.87 10.99
CA ALA A 372 26.59 -41.03 12.45
C ALA A 372 25.87 -42.29 12.94
N LEU A 373 24.69 -42.62 12.39
CA LEU A 373 23.96 -43.85 12.72
C LEU A 373 24.74 -45.10 12.27
N SER A 374 25.35 -45.07 11.09
CA SER A 374 26.16 -46.19 10.59
C SER A 374 27.39 -46.44 11.47
N ARG A 375 28.01 -45.38 12.01
CA ARG A 375 29.21 -45.44 12.86
C ARG A 375 28.93 -45.90 14.28
N LYS A 376 27.68 -45.86 14.73
CA LYS A 376 27.29 -46.08 16.13
C LYS A 376 27.82 -47.38 16.73
N ASP A 377 27.66 -48.53 16.05
CA ASP A 377 28.13 -49.82 16.57
C ASP A 377 29.67 -49.87 16.70
N ILE A 378 30.39 -49.22 15.79
CA ILE A 378 31.85 -49.11 15.86
C ILE A 378 32.24 -48.20 17.02
N LEU A 379 31.62 -47.02 17.15
CA LEU A 379 31.90 -46.09 18.25
C LEU A 379 31.60 -46.70 19.63
N ASP A 380 30.50 -47.42 19.79
CA ASP A 380 30.17 -48.14 21.03
C ASP A 380 31.23 -49.20 21.39
N LYS A 381 31.85 -49.83 20.39
CA LYS A 381 32.96 -50.78 20.57
C LYS A 381 34.27 -50.06 20.88
N VAL A 382 34.54 -48.92 20.22
CA VAL A 382 35.71 -48.06 20.50
C VAL A 382 35.65 -47.55 21.94
N GLU A 383 34.52 -47.06 22.41
CA GLU A 383 34.36 -46.57 23.80
C GLU A 383 34.65 -47.67 24.82
N LYS A 384 34.10 -48.87 24.60
CA LYS A 384 34.38 -50.05 25.45
C LYS A 384 35.87 -50.41 25.43
N TRP A 385 36.50 -50.38 24.26
CA TRP A 385 37.93 -50.65 24.10
C TRP A 385 38.79 -49.60 24.80
N LEU A 386 38.52 -48.30 24.63
CA LEU A 386 39.23 -47.21 25.30
C LEU A 386 39.08 -47.29 26.83
N THR A 387 37.89 -47.61 27.32
CA THR A 387 37.64 -47.84 28.76
C THR A 387 38.48 -49.01 29.28
N ALA A 388 38.55 -50.11 28.53
CA ALA A 388 39.38 -51.26 28.89
C ALA A 388 40.88 -50.92 28.86
N CYS A 389 41.34 -50.13 27.89
CA CYS A 389 42.72 -49.64 27.83
C CYS A 389 43.06 -48.71 29.00
N GLY A 390 42.10 -47.90 29.44
CA GLY A 390 42.24 -47.07 30.65
C GLY A 390 42.42 -47.92 31.91
N GLU A 391 41.63 -48.98 32.08
CA GLU A 391 41.78 -49.92 33.21
C GLU A 391 43.07 -50.75 33.12
N GLU A 392 43.54 -51.13 31.91
CA GLU A 392 44.85 -51.77 31.71
C GLU A 392 45.99 -50.84 32.11
N SER A 393 45.95 -49.57 31.68
CA SER A 393 46.95 -48.56 32.04
C SER A 393 46.98 -48.29 33.54
N TRP A 394 45.80 -48.19 34.18
CA TRP A 394 45.70 -48.08 35.64
C TRP A 394 46.29 -49.29 36.35
N LEU A 395 46.06 -50.51 35.84
CA LEU A 395 46.65 -51.74 36.39
C LEU A 395 48.17 -51.77 36.20
N GLU A 396 48.70 -51.32 35.05
CA GLU A 396 50.14 -51.19 34.82
C GLU A 396 50.77 -50.26 35.85
N GLU A 397 50.16 -49.10 36.09
CA GLU A 397 50.63 -48.14 37.09
C GLU A 397 50.56 -48.72 38.51
N TYR A 398 49.46 -49.38 38.86
CA TYR A 398 49.31 -50.09 40.13
C TYR A 398 50.33 -51.24 40.30
N ASN A 399 50.80 -51.86 39.22
CA ASN A 399 51.83 -52.89 39.28
C ASN A 399 53.24 -52.31 39.45
N ARG A 400 53.47 -51.04 39.11
CA ARG A 400 54.76 -50.34 39.29
C ARG A 400 54.93 -49.76 40.69
N ASP A 401 53.84 -49.50 41.42
CA ASP A 401 53.87 -48.98 42.78
C ASP A 401 54.50 -50.00 43.75
N GLU A 402 55.65 -49.65 44.34
CA GLU A 402 56.35 -50.47 45.34
C GLU A 402 55.58 -50.59 46.66
N ASN A 403 54.71 -49.62 46.97
CA ASN A 403 53.88 -49.59 48.19
C ASN A 403 52.52 -50.29 48.02
N ARG A 404 52.33 -51.05 46.94
CA ARG A 404 51.10 -51.75 46.57
C ARG A 404 50.50 -52.63 47.67
N TYR A 405 51.35 -53.24 48.49
CA TYR A 405 50.93 -54.14 49.58
C TYR A 405 50.97 -53.48 50.96
N SER A 406 51.07 -52.15 51.03
CA SER A 406 50.97 -51.42 52.28
C SER A 406 49.63 -51.75 52.98
N TYR A 407 49.70 -52.05 54.28
CA TYR A 407 48.55 -52.43 55.11
C TYR A 407 47.64 -51.21 55.37
N GLY A 408 46.88 -50.81 54.36
CA GLY A 408 45.90 -49.72 54.42
C GLY A 408 44.46 -50.21 54.42
N ARG A 409 43.57 -49.50 55.13
CA ARG A 409 42.12 -49.74 55.13
C ARG A 409 41.56 -49.46 53.72
N GLY A 410 41.44 -50.49 52.89
CA GLY A 410 41.03 -50.38 51.48
C GLY A 410 41.80 -51.25 50.49
N ALA A 411 42.95 -51.82 50.90
CA ALA A 411 43.81 -52.65 50.03
C ALA A 411 43.07 -53.83 49.38
N HIS A 412 42.13 -54.47 50.10
CA HIS A 412 41.31 -55.55 49.55
C HIS A 412 40.39 -55.08 48.40
N LEU A 413 39.87 -53.85 48.45
CA LEU A 413 39.01 -53.30 47.39
C LEU A 413 39.85 -52.94 46.16
N THR A 414 41.04 -52.35 46.36
CA THR A 414 41.99 -52.06 45.29
C THR A 414 42.52 -53.34 44.63
N LEU A 415 42.80 -54.38 45.42
CA LEU A 415 43.19 -55.69 44.90
C LEU A 415 42.04 -56.35 44.11
N LYS A 416 40.79 -56.22 44.56
CA LYS A 416 39.61 -56.67 43.81
C LYS A 416 39.42 -55.89 42.50
N ARG A 417 39.71 -54.58 42.47
CA ARG A 417 39.73 -53.78 41.24
C ARG A 417 40.86 -54.23 40.30
N ALA A 418 42.06 -54.47 40.83
CA ALA A 418 43.19 -54.96 40.05
C ALA A 418 42.92 -56.33 39.42
N GLU A 419 42.24 -57.23 40.13
CA GLU A 419 41.85 -58.52 39.57
C GLU A 419 40.80 -58.36 38.47
N LYS A 420 39.79 -57.49 38.67
CA LYS A 420 38.84 -57.13 37.60
C LYS A 420 39.53 -56.50 36.39
N ALA A 421 40.51 -55.62 36.62
CA ALA A 421 41.29 -54.98 35.57
C ALA A 421 42.16 -55.99 34.82
N ARG A 422 42.71 -57.02 35.48
CA ARG A 422 43.42 -58.13 34.80
C ARG A 422 42.49 -58.93 33.89
N VAL A 423 41.32 -59.30 34.40
CA VAL A 423 40.30 -60.00 33.61
C VAL A 423 39.88 -59.16 32.40
N MET A 424 39.78 -57.84 32.56
CA MET A 424 39.47 -56.90 31.48
C MET A 424 40.63 -56.79 30.48
N ALA A 425 41.88 -56.64 30.95
CA ALA A 425 43.09 -56.56 30.11
C ALA A 425 43.29 -57.82 29.26
N ASN A 426 42.97 -59.00 29.79
CA ASN A 426 42.98 -60.26 29.06
C ASN A 426 41.92 -60.33 27.95
N LYS A 427 40.83 -59.55 28.07
CA LYS A 427 39.76 -59.47 27.05
C LYS A 427 40.06 -58.43 25.97
N ILE A 428 41.02 -57.51 26.18
CA ILE A 428 41.34 -56.46 25.21
C ILE A 428 41.71 -57.01 23.83
N PRO A 429 42.55 -58.06 23.67
CA PRO A 429 42.86 -58.61 22.35
C PRO A 429 41.62 -59.04 21.57
N ALA A 430 40.69 -59.74 22.22
CA ALA A 430 39.43 -60.16 21.61
C ALA A 430 38.52 -58.96 21.26
N MET A 431 38.56 -57.89 22.07
CA MET A 431 37.84 -56.64 21.76
C MET A 431 38.45 -55.92 20.55
N VAL A 432 39.78 -55.89 20.44
CA VAL A 432 40.50 -55.31 19.29
C VAL A 432 40.20 -56.11 18.03
N GLU A 433 40.26 -57.43 18.06
CA GLU A 433 39.92 -58.28 16.91
C GLU A 433 38.46 -58.10 16.46
N ALA A 434 37.52 -58.04 17.41
CA ALA A 434 36.12 -57.80 17.12
C ALA A 434 35.86 -56.39 16.55
N LEU A 435 36.59 -55.39 17.04
CA LEU A 435 36.53 -54.02 16.53
C LEU A 435 37.15 -53.91 15.13
N SER A 436 38.33 -54.49 14.90
CA SER A 436 38.96 -54.53 13.59
C SER A 436 38.09 -55.25 12.56
N SER A 437 37.50 -56.40 12.93
CA SER A 437 36.61 -57.15 12.03
C SER A 437 35.36 -56.35 11.65
N LYS A 438 34.74 -55.66 12.63
CA LYS A 438 33.59 -54.81 12.38
C LYS A 438 33.95 -53.58 11.53
N THR A 439 35.10 -52.96 11.80
CA THR A 439 35.60 -51.80 11.05
C THR A 439 35.92 -52.19 9.61
N MET A 440 36.60 -53.31 9.37
CA MET A 440 36.86 -53.82 8.02
C MET A 440 35.57 -54.14 7.25
N ALA A 441 34.56 -54.70 7.92
CA ALA A 441 33.26 -54.96 7.29
C ALA A 441 32.56 -53.64 6.87
N TRP A 442 32.63 -52.62 7.71
CA TRP A 442 32.09 -51.29 7.41
C TRP A 442 32.86 -50.59 6.29
N GLU A 443 34.21 -50.61 6.31
CA GLU A 443 35.03 -50.02 5.24
C GLU A 443 34.78 -50.72 3.90
N LYS A 444 34.53 -52.04 3.90
CA LYS A 444 34.17 -52.81 2.70
C LYS A 444 32.77 -52.46 2.17
N GLU A 445 31.81 -52.21 3.05
CA GLU A 445 30.44 -51.81 2.67
C GLU A 445 30.39 -50.38 2.11
N ARG A 446 31.10 -49.44 2.75
CA ARG A 446 31.12 -48.02 2.37
C ARG A 446 32.16 -47.67 1.30
N GLY A 447 33.15 -48.53 1.07
CA GLY A 447 34.24 -48.29 0.12
C GLY A 447 35.22 -47.19 0.52
N THR A 448 35.17 -46.72 1.77
CA THR A 448 36.01 -45.63 2.31
C THR A 448 36.64 -46.03 3.65
N PRO A 449 37.86 -45.53 3.97
CA PRO A 449 38.49 -45.80 5.26
C PRO A 449 37.72 -45.19 6.44
N PHE A 450 37.68 -45.88 7.57
CA PHE A 450 37.05 -45.37 8.78
C PHE A 450 38.04 -44.47 9.55
N PHE A 451 37.70 -43.19 9.63
CA PHE A 451 38.46 -42.21 10.40
C PHE A 451 37.83 -41.95 11.77
N TYR A 452 38.67 -41.87 12.79
CA TYR A 452 38.35 -41.49 14.16
C TYR A 452 39.29 -40.35 14.58
N ASP A 453 38.73 -39.17 14.87
CA ASP A 453 39.50 -37.95 15.19
C ASP A 453 40.58 -37.61 14.14
N GLY A 454 40.29 -37.88 12.87
CA GLY A 454 41.22 -37.64 11.74
C GLY A 454 42.30 -38.71 11.53
N GLY A 455 42.38 -39.75 12.37
CA GLY A 455 43.25 -40.90 12.16
C GLY A 455 42.48 -42.14 11.72
N GLN A 456 43.06 -42.98 10.85
CA GLN A 456 42.42 -44.25 10.47
C GLN A 456 42.36 -45.19 11.68
N LEU A 457 41.17 -45.71 12.00
CA LEU A 457 40.97 -46.51 13.20
C LEU A 457 41.76 -47.83 13.16
N LEU A 458 41.79 -48.50 12.00
CA LEU A 458 42.55 -49.75 11.83
C LEU A 458 44.05 -49.56 12.09
N SER A 459 44.65 -48.49 11.58
CA SER A 459 46.06 -48.18 11.83
C SER A 459 46.33 -47.92 13.32
N ARG A 460 45.40 -47.26 14.02
CA ARG A 460 45.52 -47.04 15.47
C ARG A 460 45.45 -48.34 16.27
N LEU A 461 44.59 -49.28 15.87
CA LEU A 461 44.49 -50.60 16.49
C LEU A 461 45.73 -51.45 16.23
N GLU A 462 46.31 -51.36 15.03
CA GLU A 462 47.56 -52.03 14.68
C GLU A 462 48.76 -51.49 15.47
N GLN A 463 48.84 -50.15 15.62
CA GLN A 463 49.83 -49.51 16.48
C GLN A 463 49.70 -49.97 17.94
N TYR A 464 48.47 -50.06 18.46
CA TYR A 464 48.22 -50.58 19.82
C TYR A 464 48.69 -52.04 19.96
N ASN A 465 48.39 -52.91 18.99
CA ASN A 465 48.84 -54.30 19.01
C ASN A 465 50.37 -54.41 18.97
N SER A 466 51.02 -53.61 18.12
CA SER A 466 52.49 -53.57 18.01
C SER A 466 53.13 -53.14 19.33
N LEU A 467 52.62 -52.06 19.95
CA LEU A 467 53.10 -51.59 21.26
C LEU A 467 52.89 -52.64 22.36
N LYS A 468 51.77 -53.37 22.34
CA LYS A 468 51.49 -54.44 23.30
C LYS A 468 52.48 -55.61 23.14
N GLN A 469 52.77 -56.00 21.91
CA GLN A 469 53.77 -57.05 21.62
C GLN A 469 55.16 -56.64 22.08
N GLU A 470 55.56 -55.39 21.82
CA GLU A 470 56.84 -54.85 22.29
C GLU A 470 56.93 -54.85 23.82
N LYS A 471 55.87 -54.42 24.52
CA LYS A 471 55.81 -54.47 25.99
C LYS A 471 55.93 -55.91 26.53
N GLU A 472 55.32 -56.90 25.88
CA GLU A 472 55.43 -58.30 26.32
C GLU A 472 56.83 -58.86 26.02
N GLN A 473 57.41 -58.55 24.87
CA GLN A 473 58.80 -58.90 24.54
C GLN A 473 59.77 -58.26 25.54
N GLU A 474 59.57 -57.01 25.92
CA GLU A 474 60.38 -56.34 26.94
C GLU A 474 60.24 -57.01 28.31
N LYS A 475 59.03 -57.42 28.72
CA LYS A 475 58.84 -58.21 29.94
C LYS A 475 59.56 -59.56 29.86
N ILE A 476 59.56 -60.22 28.70
CA ILE A 476 60.31 -61.47 28.48
C ILE A 476 61.81 -61.21 28.59
N ARG A 477 62.34 -60.17 27.91
CA ARG A 477 63.75 -59.75 28.01
C ARG A 477 64.16 -59.46 29.44
N GLN A 478 63.36 -58.72 30.20
CA GLN A 478 63.62 -58.44 31.62
C GLN A 478 63.58 -59.70 32.48
N ARG A 479 62.67 -60.64 32.21
CA ARG A 479 62.64 -61.94 32.89
C ARG A 479 63.88 -62.75 32.57
N ASP A 480 64.32 -62.78 31.31
CA ASP A 480 65.51 -63.53 30.90
C ASP A 480 66.80 -62.88 31.39
N GLN A 481 66.89 -61.55 31.45
CA GLN A 481 67.98 -60.82 32.10
C GLN A 481 68.00 -61.09 33.61
N LYS A 482 66.84 -61.12 34.28
CA LYS A 482 66.73 -61.54 35.69
C LYS A 482 67.15 -63.00 35.87
N LYS A 483 66.78 -63.91 34.96
CA LYS A 483 67.24 -65.31 35.00
C LYS A 483 68.75 -65.41 34.81
N LEU A 484 69.33 -64.67 33.85
CA LEU A 484 70.78 -64.62 33.65
C LEU A 484 71.50 -64.04 34.87
N GLN A 485 70.95 -62.99 35.49
CA GLN A 485 71.50 -62.43 36.72
C GLN A 485 71.42 -63.43 37.89
N VAL A 486 70.31 -64.15 38.03
CA VAL A 486 70.16 -65.23 39.01
C VAL A 486 71.09 -66.40 38.72
N GLN A 487 71.29 -66.75 37.45
CA GLN A 487 72.21 -67.81 37.02
C GLN A 487 73.66 -67.40 37.24
N LEU A 488 74.01 -66.13 37.03
CA LEU A 488 75.32 -65.57 37.34
C LEU A 488 75.58 -65.59 38.86
N ILE A 489 74.58 -65.25 39.68
CA ILE A 489 74.64 -65.37 41.14
C ILE A 489 74.82 -66.84 41.55
N ALA A 490 74.05 -67.76 40.96
CA ALA A 490 74.16 -69.19 41.23
C ALA A 490 75.50 -69.79 40.75
N GLU A 491 76.06 -69.32 39.63
CA GLU A 491 77.40 -69.69 39.16
C GLU A 491 78.49 -69.08 40.03
N GLN A 492 78.34 -67.85 40.53
CA GLN A 492 79.22 -67.29 41.56
C GLN A 492 79.18 -68.12 42.85
N GLU A 493 77.98 -68.49 43.31
CA GLU A 493 77.77 -69.39 44.45
C GLU A 493 78.33 -70.80 44.20
N ALA A 494 78.39 -71.28 42.95
CA ALA A 494 78.99 -72.56 42.57
C ALA A 494 80.51 -72.50 42.37
N LEU A 495 81.08 -71.37 41.90
CA LEU A 495 82.52 -71.16 41.72
C LEU A 495 83.23 -70.97 43.06
N PHE A 496 82.56 -70.32 44.02
CA PHE A 496 82.97 -70.27 45.42
C PHE A 496 82.42 -71.49 46.15
N GLY A 497 83.02 -72.66 45.89
CA GLY A 497 82.69 -73.91 46.56
C GLY A 497 82.49 -73.71 48.08
N SER A 498 81.33 -74.18 48.56
CA SER A 498 80.80 -74.06 49.91
C SER A 498 81.85 -73.81 50.99
N LYS A 499 81.80 -72.64 51.63
CA LYS A 499 82.33 -72.46 52.98
C LYS A 499 81.37 -71.69 53.89
N PRO A 500 81.38 -72.03 55.19
CA PRO A 500 80.23 -72.00 56.07
C PRO A 500 79.94 -70.62 56.65
N SER A 501 78.69 -70.44 57.11
CA SER A 501 78.26 -69.30 57.93
C SER A 501 79.18 -69.04 59.13
N PRO A 502 79.22 -67.80 59.66
CA PRO A 502 79.39 -67.57 61.08
C PRO A 502 78.03 -67.34 61.75
N SER A 503 77.81 -68.19 62.74
CA SER A 503 76.83 -68.13 63.83
C SER A 503 76.89 -66.85 64.68
N GLN A 504 75.73 -66.37 65.14
CA GLN A 504 75.43 -66.10 66.56
C GLN A 504 73.91 -66.35 66.78
N SER A 505 73.52 -67.37 67.54
CA SER A 505 73.17 -67.31 68.98
C SER A 505 71.93 -66.42 69.24
N GLY A 506 70.78 -66.91 69.73
CA GLY A 506 70.56 -68.20 70.35
C GLY A 506 69.13 -68.51 70.77
N ARG A 507 69.03 -69.70 71.40
CA ARG A 507 68.01 -70.23 72.32
C ARG A 507 66.58 -70.50 71.80
N LYS A 508 66.44 -71.75 71.34
CA LYS A 508 65.43 -72.77 71.71
C LYS A 508 64.95 -72.70 73.19
N PRO A 509 63.77 -73.25 73.56
CA PRO A 509 63.35 -74.66 73.33
C PRO A 509 61.91 -74.82 72.79
N SER A 510 61.62 -75.67 71.79
CA SER A 510 61.38 -77.14 71.82
C SER A 510 60.53 -77.60 73.02
N ARG A 511 59.40 -78.30 72.92
CA ARG A 511 58.95 -79.46 72.13
C ARG A 511 57.39 -79.48 72.28
N THR A 512 56.60 -80.09 71.40
CA THR A 512 56.43 -81.54 71.30
C THR A 512 55.70 -81.91 70.00
N SER A 513 56.05 -83.09 69.49
CA SER A 513 55.57 -83.80 68.30
C SER A 513 54.21 -84.51 68.53
N ILE A 514 53.75 -85.15 67.44
CA ILE A 514 52.64 -86.10 67.24
C ILE A 514 51.42 -85.40 66.62
N GLY A 515 50.89 -85.77 65.46
CA GLY A 515 51.18 -86.86 64.53
C GLY A 515 49.98 -87.03 63.59
N ALA A 516 50.21 -87.64 62.42
CA ALA A 516 49.21 -88.24 61.51
C ALA A 516 48.13 -87.30 60.91
N ALA A 517 47.45 -87.57 59.80
CA ALA A 517 47.69 -88.29 58.56
C ALA A 517 46.45 -87.99 57.67
N ILE A 518 46.57 -88.26 56.37
CA ILE A 518 45.50 -88.66 55.43
C ILE A 518 44.66 -87.56 54.72
N ASN A 519 44.67 -87.71 53.40
CA ASN A 519 43.85 -87.12 52.34
C ASN A 519 42.33 -87.27 52.55
N GLY A 520 41.55 -86.35 51.98
CA GLY A 520 40.11 -86.55 51.81
C GLY A 520 39.49 -85.58 50.81
N LYS A 521 38.94 -86.14 49.74
CA LYS A 521 38.49 -85.52 48.48
C LYS A 521 36.96 -85.33 48.50
N LEU A 522 36.45 -84.59 47.51
CA LEU A 522 35.05 -84.55 46.98
C LEU A 522 34.10 -83.56 47.69
N SER A 523 33.49 -82.56 47.03
CA SER A 523 32.68 -82.50 45.78
C SER A 523 31.20 -82.86 45.99
N LEU A 524 30.33 -82.18 45.21
CA LEU A 524 28.85 -82.19 45.11
C LEU A 524 28.14 -81.14 46.00
N GLY A 525 27.23 -80.30 45.51
CA GLY A 525 26.66 -80.14 44.17
C GLY A 525 25.51 -79.11 44.20
N GLY A 526 24.96 -78.77 43.01
CA GLY A 526 23.90 -77.77 42.76
C GLY A 526 22.66 -77.86 43.66
N ALA A 527 21.78 -76.85 43.75
CA ALA A 527 21.12 -76.15 42.67
C ALA A 527 20.32 -74.93 43.24
N MET A 528 20.35 -73.78 42.56
CA MET A 528 19.24 -73.12 41.82
C MET A 528 18.18 -72.31 42.60
N ILE A 529 18.17 -70.99 42.29
CA ILE A 529 16.99 -70.11 41.96
C ILE A 529 16.14 -69.54 43.14
N PRO A 530 15.57 -68.30 43.07
CA PRO A 530 15.98 -67.07 42.37
C PRO A 530 15.78 -65.76 43.17
N ASN A 531 16.26 -64.70 42.54
CA ASN A 531 16.05 -63.27 42.79
C ASN A 531 14.56 -62.86 42.58
N ALA A 532 14.01 -61.95 43.40
CA ALA A 532 13.07 -60.91 42.93
C ALA A 532 12.72 -59.88 44.01
N ARG A 533 12.71 -58.62 43.55
CA ARG A 533 12.50 -57.35 44.23
C ARG A 533 11.02 -57.05 44.51
N SER A 534 10.78 -56.17 45.48
CA SER A 534 9.97 -54.93 45.33
C SER A 534 10.32 -54.04 46.53
N GLY A 535 10.49 -52.72 46.47
CA GLY A 535 10.05 -51.69 45.54
C GLY A 535 9.49 -50.57 46.41
N LYS A 536 9.92 -49.31 46.22
CA LYS A 536 9.12 -48.06 46.33
C LYS A 536 9.97 -46.79 46.43
N THR A 537 9.67 -45.89 45.50
CA THR A 537 9.46 -44.42 45.62
C THR A 537 10.59 -43.49 46.07
N SER A 538 10.99 -42.61 45.14
CA SER A 538 11.60 -41.27 45.34
C SER A 538 10.62 -40.32 46.07
N PRO A 539 11.02 -39.11 46.56
CA PRO A 539 11.26 -37.98 45.63
C PRO A 539 12.16 -36.79 46.09
N PHE A 540 12.43 -35.88 45.13
CA PHE A 540 12.70 -34.41 45.24
C PHE A 540 13.96 -33.87 45.97
N VAL A 541 14.83 -33.11 45.30
CA VAL A 541 14.85 -31.62 45.15
C VAL A 541 16.13 -31.17 44.39
N ASN A 542 15.96 -30.10 43.64
CA ASN A 542 16.80 -29.41 42.66
C ASN A 542 17.99 -28.57 43.25
N PRO A 543 18.82 -27.92 42.39
CA PRO A 543 20.22 -27.54 42.62
C PRO A 543 20.42 -26.08 43.04
N ASN A 544 21.60 -25.74 43.59
CA ASN A 544 22.36 -24.55 43.16
C ASN A 544 23.70 -24.33 43.90
N LYS A 545 24.61 -23.65 43.17
CA LYS A 545 25.68 -22.73 43.59
C LYS A 545 27.11 -23.24 43.89
N LYS A 546 27.94 -23.02 42.86
CA LYS A 546 29.09 -22.09 42.76
C LYS A 546 30.45 -22.46 43.39
N GLY A 547 31.43 -22.49 42.47
CA GLY A 547 32.78 -21.93 42.62
C GLY A 547 33.83 -22.92 43.15
N ASN A 548 35.10 -22.89 42.74
CA ASN A 548 35.83 -22.16 41.70
C ASN A 548 37.27 -22.73 41.73
N VAL A 549 38.09 -22.44 40.70
CA VAL A 549 39.57 -22.47 40.66
C VAL A 549 40.31 -23.76 40.19
N LEU A 550 40.94 -23.59 39.01
CA LEU A 550 42.31 -23.95 38.54
C LEU A 550 43.06 -25.13 39.23
N ASP A 551 43.87 -25.95 38.55
CA ASP A 551 44.91 -25.62 37.58
C ASP A 551 45.55 -26.90 36.96
N ARG A 552 46.28 -26.68 35.85
CA ARG A 552 47.51 -27.35 35.33
C ARG A 552 47.47 -28.24 34.08
N CYS A 553 48.04 -27.62 33.03
CA CYS A 553 49.14 -28.05 32.13
C CYS A 553 48.92 -29.30 31.26
N GLY A 554 49.25 -29.33 29.96
CA GLY A 554 50.13 -28.47 29.15
C GLY A 554 50.98 -29.37 28.21
N TYR A 555 51.40 -28.81 27.07
CA TYR A 555 52.31 -29.35 26.02
C TYR A 555 51.65 -30.23 24.93
N LEU A 556 51.97 -30.15 23.63
CA LEU A 556 52.85 -29.28 22.82
C LEU A 556 52.46 -29.46 21.34
N ARG A 557 52.40 -28.35 20.59
CA ARG A 557 52.24 -28.30 19.13
C ARG A 557 53.54 -27.71 18.57
N TYR A 558 54.27 -28.46 17.75
CA TYR A 558 55.40 -27.93 16.96
C TYR A 558 55.00 -27.91 15.49
N GLY A 559 54.98 -26.71 14.90
CA GLY A 559 54.99 -26.48 13.46
C GLY A 559 56.35 -25.90 13.07
N GLN A 560 56.96 -26.44 12.02
CA GLN A 560 58.15 -25.88 11.37
C GLN A 560 57.72 -25.08 10.13
N HIS A 561 57.91 -23.76 10.18
CA HIS A 561 58.15 -22.95 8.99
C HIS A 561 59.66 -22.65 8.94
N GLY A 562 60.31 -23.05 7.84
CA GLY A 562 61.68 -22.69 7.54
C GLY A 562 61.72 -21.36 6.78
N GLY A 563 62.37 -20.36 7.37
CA GLY A 563 62.84 -19.15 6.71
C GLY A 563 64.31 -18.95 7.04
N PHE A 564 65.15 -18.96 6.01
CA PHE A 564 66.60 -18.65 6.07
C PHE A 564 66.84 -17.16 6.31
N PRO A 565 67.97 -16.80 6.96
CA PRO A 565 68.61 -15.52 6.70
C PRO A 565 70.09 -15.66 6.27
N SER A 566 70.42 -14.87 5.25
CA SER A 566 71.60 -14.01 5.09
C SER A 566 72.99 -14.62 4.88
N GLN A 567 73.46 -14.58 3.63
CA GLN A 567 74.52 -13.67 3.16
C GLN A 567 74.54 -13.62 1.63
#